data_AF-A0A7C8N871-F1
#
_entry.id   AF-A0A7C8N871-F1
#
_cell.length_a   1.000
_cell.length_b   1.000
_cell.length_c   1.000
_cell.angle_alpha   90.00
_cell.angle_beta   90.00
_cell.angle_gamma   90.00
#
_symmetry.space_group_name_H-M   'P 1'
#
loop_
_entity.id
_entity.type
_entity.pdbx_description
1 polymer ?
#
loop_
_entity_poly.entity_id
_entity_poly.type
_entity_poly.pdbx_seq_one_letter_code
_entity_poly.pdbx_strand_id
1 'polypeptide(L)'
;MSEQPDTRVEEARDVHSVPVREQGQCALRRFWNSPSWFRRAPPPKSYPPISSIPTTSPERLALASADNASPDTSAKTILYLAYGSNLCAQTFLGFRGIRPISQINVSAPAFDLAFDLPGIPYAEPCFANTRPRKIPKPPIPGNPPKFPPPPYSAASRPTWSKGVYGVVYEVTPEDYATIIKTEGGGRGYHDVLTPCFELPPALHVPEKPPFPDLPKPFLAHTLYAPTVPDLPDSPANQDEESSDDNSDDDGGDKDPRKQPWLHRLFLPTHRPDPDYAQASARYLKLIRDGAREHALPDDYRAYLAQLQPYTITSVSQQIGRFLFLFAALPGMLVVMGLGRLLADDLGRAPRWFGAATTAWMNVLWAAYDGVFKPLFGDGERTVPKEPEQRRKAKVVIRTDGSRSEKNRLLSDW
;
A
#
# COMPACT_ATOMS: atom_id res chain seq x y z
N MET A 1 18.92 6.38 83.51
CA MET A 1 20.07 5.59 83.98
C MET A 1 19.63 4.14 84.06
N SER A 2 20.11 3.17 83.31
CA SER A 2 20.96 3.09 82.13
C SER A 2 20.72 1.67 81.62
N GLU A 3 20.28 1.49 80.37
CA GLU A 3 20.17 0.19 79.72
C GLU A 3 21.47 -0.13 78.98
N GLN A 4 21.95 -1.37 79.16
CA GLN A 4 22.68 -2.20 78.20
C GLN A 4 22.79 -3.62 78.83
N PRO A 5 22.91 -4.72 78.05
CA PRO A 5 23.95 -4.85 77.03
C PRO A 5 23.60 -5.59 75.71
N ASP A 6 24.45 -5.28 74.74
CA ASP A 6 25.01 -6.05 73.63
C ASP A 6 24.14 -7.04 72.82
N THR A 7 23.89 -6.61 71.58
CA THR A 7 23.51 -7.45 70.44
C THR A 7 24.77 -7.92 69.71
N ARG A 8 24.98 -9.25 69.67
CA ARG A 8 25.94 -9.91 68.79
C ARG A 8 25.19 -10.61 67.66
N VAL A 9 25.60 -10.28 66.45
CA VAL A 9 25.08 -10.73 65.15
C VAL A 9 25.25 -12.23 64.98
N GLU A 10 24.16 -12.94 64.68
CA GLU A 10 24.17 -14.25 64.04
C GLU A 10 23.45 -14.20 62.69
N GLU A 11 24.12 -14.85 61.74
CA GLU A 11 23.89 -14.93 60.31
C GLU A 11 22.72 -15.88 60.00
N ALA A 12 21.60 -15.33 59.51
CA ALA A 12 20.50 -16.11 58.97
C ALA A 12 20.62 -16.22 57.44
N ARG A 13 20.84 -17.46 57.00
CA ARG A 13 20.86 -17.92 55.61
C ARG A 13 19.54 -17.59 54.91
N ASP A 14 19.62 -16.82 53.82
CA ASP A 14 18.53 -16.70 52.86
C ASP A 14 18.73 -17.72 51.73
N VAL A 15 17.79 -18.64 51.62
CA VAL A 15 17.74 -19.70 50.61
C VAL A 15 16.77 -19.23 49.54
N HIS A 16 17.30 -18.73 48.41
CA HIS A 16 16.80 -18.90 47.04
C HIS A 16 17.60 -18.02 46.08
N SER A 17 18.81 -18.48 45.77
CA SER A 17 19.57 -18.04 44.61
C SER A 17 18.98 -18.68 43.34
N VAL A 18 18.34 -17.87 42.50
CA VAL A 18 17.97 -18.28 41.13
C VAL A 18 19.11 -17.86 40.19
N PRO A 19 19.67 -18.77 39.38
CA PRO A 19 20.87 -18.50 38.62
C PRO A 19 20.60 -17.60 37.42
N VAL A 20 21.52 -16.66 37.24
CA VAL A 20 21.73 -15.94 35.98
C VAL A 20 22.19 -16.96 34.92
N ARG A 21 21.54 -16.89 33.74
CA ARG A 21 21.97 -17.32 32.39
C ARG A 21 21.09 -18.42 31.77
N GLU A 22 20.13 -17.98 30.94
CA GLU A 22 19.83 -18.58 29.62
C GLU A 22 18.84 -17.70 28.81
N GLN A 23 19.17 -16.41 28.59
CA GLN A 23 18.54 -15.61 27.53
C GLN A 23 19.48 -15.52 26.34
N GLY A 24 19.63 -16.66 25.66
CA GLY A 24 20.54 -16.79 24.54
C GLY A 24 20.07 -17.85 23.57
N GLN A 25 18.75 -18.00 23.37
CA GLN A 25 18.16 -18.98 22.45
C GLN A 25 16.65 -18.72 22.27
N CYS A 26 16.25 -17.64 21.58
CA CYS A 26 14.86 -17.56 21.06
C CYS A 26 14.61 -16.62 19.86
N ALA A 27 15.58 -15.80 19.44
CA ALA A 27 15.44 -14.95 18.25
C ALA A 27 15.85 -15.64 16.92
N LEU A 28 16.59 -16.75 17.01
CA LEU A 28 17.21 -17.43 15.85
C LEU A 28 16.23 -18.27 14.99
N ARG A 29 15.02 -18.60 15.49
CA ARG A 29 14.02 -19.38 14.74
C ARG A 29 13.04 -18.54 13.90
N ARG A 30 12.95 -17.21 14.10
CA ARG A 30 11.95 -16.38 13.40
C ARG A 30 12.47 -15.74 12.11
N PHE A 31 13.77 -15.60 11.95
CA PHE A 31 14.36 -15.01 10.74
C PHE A 31 14.71 -16.05 9.66
N TRP A 32 14.80 -17.33 10.01
CA TRP A 32 15.16 -18.42 9.08
C TRP A 32 13.98 -18.93 8.22
N ASN A 33 12.75 -18.47 8.44
CA ASN A 33 11.56 -18.90 7.69
C ASN A 33 11.04 -17.89 6.65
N SER A 34 11.87 -16.92 6.24
CA SER A 34 11.49 -15.96 5.19
C SER A 34 12.01 -16.40 3.81
N PRO A 35 11.26 -17.30 3.16
CA PRO A 35 10.91 -17.13 1.75
C PRO A 35 9.37 -17.27 1.61
N SER A 36 8.62 -16.22 1.96
CA SER A 36 7.16 -16.29 2.09
C SER A 36 6.39 -15.62 0.95
N TRP A 37 6.87 -15.75 -0.29
CA TRP A 37 5.97 -15.60 -1.46
C TRP A 37 5.22 -16.89 -1.79
N PHE A 38 5.64 -18.05 -1.24
CA PHE A 38 5.09 -19.35 -1.64
C PHE A 38 4.86 -20.41 -0.53
N ARG A 39 5.00 -20.11 0.77
CA ARG A 39 4.60 -21.07 1.82
C ARG A 39 3.40 -20.59 2.64
N ARG A 40 2.43 -21.51 2.77
CA ARG A 40 1.25 -21.46 3.64
C ARG A 40 1.66 -20.94 5.02
N ALA A 41 0.98 -19.91 5.49
CA ALA A 41 1.25 -19.28 6.78
C ALA A 41 1.38 -20.35 7.89
N PRO A 42 2.29 -20.18 8.86
CA PRO A 42 2.27 -21.00 10.07
C PRO A 42 0.85 -20.99 10.68
N PRO A 43 0.40 -22.07 11.34
CA PRO A 43 -0.90 -22.07 12.01
C PRO A 43 -0.95 -20.83 12.92
N PRO A 44 -2.06 -20.05 12.88
CA PRO A 44 -2.07 -18.76 13.55
C PRO A 44 -1.76 -18.98 15.02
N LYS A 45 -0.77 -18.25 15.55
CA LYS A 45 -0.90 -17.84 16.95
C LYS A 45 -2.25 -17.17 17.02
N SER A 46 -3.20 -17.78 17.74
CA SER A 46 -4.53 -17.22 17.90
C SER A 46 -4.36 -15.81 18.45
N TYR A 47 -4.57 -14.81 17.60
CA TYR A 47 -4.63 -13.42 18.03
C TYR A 47 -6.09 -13.08 18.33
N PRO A 48 -6.36 -12.21 19.31
CA PRO A 48 -7.73 -11.83 19.62
C PRO A 48 -8.39 -11.17 18.40
N PRO A 49 -9.73 -11.27 18.26
CA PRO A 49 -10.42 -10.59 17.18
C PRO A 49 -10.24 -9.08 17.27
N ILE A 50 -10.32 -8.38 16.14
CA ILE A 50 -10.14 -6.92 16.08
C ILE A 50 -11.20 -6.16 16.89
N SER A 51 -12.37 -6.75 17.08
CA SER A 51 -13.44 -6.26 17.94
C SER A 51 -13.09 -6.24 19.42
N SER A 52 -12.00 -6.91 19.84
CA SER A 52 -11.50 -6.86 21.22
C SER A 52 -10.65 -5.62 21.52
N ILE A 53 -10.29 -4.84 20.50
CA ILE A 53 -9.54 -3.60 20.67
C ILE A 53 -10.54 -2.50 21.00
N PRO A 54 -10.33 -1.71 22.06
CA PRO A 54 -11.26 -0.67 22.44
C PRO A 54 -11.26 0.49 21.43
N THR A 55 -12.37 1.22 21.36
CA THR A 55 -12.46 2.43 20.56
C THR A 55 -11.62 3.55 21.17
N THR A 56 -10.95 4.36 20.33
CA THR A 56 -10.21 5.54 20.80
C THR A 56 -11.13 6.54 21.48
N SER A 57 -10.73 7.05 22.66
CA SER A 57 -11.59 7.95 23.44
C SER A 57 -11.71 9.34 22.81
N PRO A 58 -12.86 10.03 22.92
CA PRO A 58 -13.02 11.40 22.42
C PRO A 58 -12.00 12.39 23.01
N GLU A 59 -11.59 12.19 24.26
CA GLU A 59 -10.53 12.98 24.91
C GLU A 59 -9.18 12.82 24.19
N ARG A 60 -8.82 11.59 23.80
CA ARG A 60 -7.57 11.32 23.08
C ARG A 60 -7.58 11.95 21.68
N LEU A 61 -8.73 11.94 21.01
CA LEU A 61 -8.91 12.60 19.71
C LEU A 61 -8.83 14.12 19.85
N ALA A 62 -9.46 14.69 20.89
CA ALA A 62 -9.40 16.12 21.17
C ALA A 62 -7.95 16.58 21.44
N LEU A 63 -7.13 15.78 22.14
CA LEU A 63 -5.70 16.04 22.33
C LEU A 63 -4.90 16.01 21.02
N ALA A 64 -5.35 15.24 20.03
CA ALA A 64 -4.73 15.20 18.69
C ALA A 64 -5.31 16.24 17.71
N SER A 65 -6.20 17.13 18.17
CA SER A 65 -6.67 18.26 17.37
C SER A 65 -5.50 19.19 17.02
N ALA A 66 -5.57 19.78 15.82
CA ALA A 66 -4.61 20.80 15.39
C ALA A 66 -4.53 21.98 16.37
N ASP A 67 -5.63 22.31 17.04
CA ASP A 67 -5.72 23.42 18.01
C ASP A 67 -4.94 23.14 19.31
N ASN A 68 -4.69 21.85 19.61
CA ASN A 68 -4.01 21.40 20.83
C ASN A 68 -2.59 20.88 20.56
N ALA A 69 -2.05 21.12 19.36
CA ALA A 69 -0.71 20.69 18.96
C ALA A 69 0.39 21.51 19.67
N SER A 70 0.54 21.33 20.99
CA SER A 70 1.69 21.84 21.73
C SER A 70 2.89 20.92 21.51
N PRO A 71 4.06 21.44 21.06
CA PRO A 71 5.25 20.65 20.79
C PRO A 71 5.90 20.03 22.05
N ASP A 72 5.52 20.49 23.25
CA ASP A 72 6.13 20.06 24.51
C ASP A 72 5.43 18.89 25.21
N THR A 73 4.29 18.43 24.68
CA THR A 73 3.66 17.21 25.20
C THR A 73 4.17 16.04 24.39
N SER A 74 5.22 15.36 24.86
CA SER A 74 5.64 14.08 24.29
C SER A 74 4.47 13.10 24.40
N ALA A 75 3.67 13.00 23.33
CA ALA A 75 2.54 12.11 23.29
C ALA A 75 3.05 10.70 23.58
N LYS A 76 2.60 10.12 24.70
CA LYS A 76 3.00 8.76 25.11
C LYS A 76 2.63 7.70 24.06
N THR A 77 1.73 8.05 23.15
CA THR A 77 1.17 7.19 22.11
C THR A 77 1.05 7.95 20.80
N ILE A 78 1.14 7.21 19.69
CA ILE A 78 1.10 7.72 18.32
C ILE A 78 -0.20 7.24 17.67
N LEU A 79 -0.90 8.16 16.99
CA LEU A 79 -2.06 7.82 16.16
C LEU A 79 -1.57 7.52 14.73
N TYR A 80 -1.73 6.28 14.29
CA TYR A 80 -1.28 5.80 12.98
C TYR A 80 -2.46 5.41 12.09
N LEU A 81 -2.64 6.10 10.96
CA LEU A 81 -3.63 5.78 9.94
C LEU A 81 -3.15 4.65 9.03
N ALA A 82 -3.85 3.51 9.12
CA ALA A 82 -3.73 2.39 8.20
C ALA A 82 -4.80 2.47 7.08
N TYR A 83 -4.35 2.31 5.84
CA TYR A 83 -5.21 2.31 4.64
C TYR A 83 -4.95 1.13 3.68
N GLY A 84 -3.82 0.43 3.86
CA GLY A 84 -3.39 -0.70 3.02
C GLY A 84 -3.50 -2.04 3.75
N SER A 85 -2.49 -2.89 3.61
CA SER A 85 -2.46 -4.23 4.23
C SER A 85 -2.56 -4.22 5.76
N ASN A 86 -2.19 -3.11 6.42
CA ASN A 86 -2.34 -2.92 7.87
C ASN A 86 -3.79 -2.82 8.36
N LEU A 87 -4.76 -2.71 7.45
CA LEU A 87 -6.18 -2.87 7.81
C LEU A 87 -6.50 -4.29 8.26
N CYS A 88 -5.75 -5.31 7.83
CA CYS A 88 -6.07 -6.70 8.15
C CYS A 88 -5.39 -7.14 9.44
N ALA A 89 -6.16 -7.75 10.35
CA ALA A 89 -5.68 -8.33 11.61
C ALA A 89 -4.56 -9.35 11.38
N GLN A 90 -4.65 -10.14 10.31
CA GLN A 90 -3.60 -11.11 9.93
C GLN A 90 -2.24 -10.43 9.74
N THR A 91 -2.25 -9.22 9.18
CA THR A 91 -1.04 -8.44 8.93
C THR A 91 -0.58 -7.71 10.19
N PHE A 92 -1.49 -6.96 10.82
CA PHE A 92 -1.15 -6.06 11.93
C PHE A 92 -0.94 -6.82 13.25
N LEU A 93 -1.91 -7.62 13.68
CA LEU A 93 -1.82 -8.43 14.90
C LEU A 93 -0.99 -9.70 14.70
N GLY A 94 -1.14 -10.35 13.55
CA GLY A 94 -0.52 -11.65 13.26
C GLY A 94 0.95 -11.54 12.85
N PHE A 95 1.19 -11.02 11.64
CA PHE A 95 2.53 -10.99 11.04
C PHE A 95 3.46 -10.00 11.73
N ARG A 96 2.98 -8.80 12.05
CA ARG A 96 3.77 -7.78 12.77
C ARG A 96 3.82 -8.01 14.26
N GLY A 97 2.80 -8.63 14.85
CA GLY A 97 2.72 -8.86 16.28
C GLY A 97 2.42 -7.60 17.08
N ILE A 98 1.85 -6.58 16.46
CA ILE A 98 1.51 -5.29 17.08
C ILE A 98 0.06 -5.36 17.55
N ARG A 99 -0.20 -5.06 18.82
CA ARG A 99 -1.57 -4.92 19.34
C ARG A 99 -1.80 -3.44 19.68
N PRO A 100 -2.66 -2.74 18.94
CA PRO A 100 -2.94 -1.33 19.21
C PRO A 100 -3.66 -1.17 20.56
N ILE A 101 -3.44 -0.03 21.19
CA ILE A 101 -4.04 0.39 22.45
C ILE A 101 -5.53 0.66 22.24
N SER A 102 -5.85 1.38 21.18
CA SER A 102 -7.21 1.70 20.75
C SER A 102 -7.28 1.83 19.23
N GLN A 103 -8.48 1.81 18.67
CA GLN A 103 -8.68 2.01 17.24
C GLN A 103 -9.94 2.82 16.92
N ILE A 104 -9.97 3.48 15.77
CA ILE A 104 -11.15 4.19 15.29
C ILE A 104 -11.19 4.23 13.76
N ASN A 105 -12.38 4.06 13.18
CA ASN A 105 -12.58 4.16 11.73
C ASN A 105 -12.61 5.63 11.32
N VAL A 106 -11.89 5.99 10.25
CA VAL A 106 -11.77 7.38 9.83
C VAL A 106 -11.85 7.57 8.32
N SER A 107 -12.21 8.80 7.94
CA SER A 107 -12.00 9.37 6.63
C SER A 107 -10.83 10.34 6.67
N ALA A 108 -9.86 10.17 5.77
CA ALA A 108 -8.78 11.11 5.49
C ALA A 108 -9.01 11.72 4.09
N PRO A 109 -9.74 12.84 3.98
CA PRO A 109 -10.17 13.40 2.70
C PRO A 109 -9.04 14.11 1.93
N ALA A 110 -7.91 14.38 2.59
CA ALA A 110 -6.74 15.01 1.97
C ALA A 110 -6.01 14.08 0.97
N PHE A 111 -6.27 12.78 1.03
CA PHE A 111 -5.60 11.78 0.20
C PHE A 111 -6.60 10.93 -0.58
N ASP A 112 -6.15 10.44 -1.74
CA ASP A 112 -6.76 9.37 -2.51
C ASP A 112 -5.96 8.07 -2.36
N LEU A 113 -6.66 6.93 -2.33
CA LEU A 113 -6.02 5.61 -2.34
C LEU A 113 -5.58 5.28 -3.77
N ALA A 114 -4.28 5.03 -3.96
CA ALA A 114 -3.71 4.60 -5.23
C ALA A 114 -2.98 3.26 -5.08
N PHE A 115 -2.68 2.60 -6.20
CA PHE A 115 -1.90 1.35 -6.24
C PHE A 115 -0.68 1.53 -7.16
N ASP A 116 0.16 2.51 -6.83
CA ASP A 116 1.28 2.97 -7.65
C ASP A 116 2.65 2.71 -7.00
N LEU A 117 2.69 2.19 -5.76
CA LEU A 117 3.95 1.83 -5.15
C LEU A 117 4.52 0.58 -5.84
N PRO A 118 5.70 0.65 -6.49
CA PRO A 118 6.24 -0.46 -7.25
C PRO A 118 6.61 -1.63 -6.34
N GLY A 119 6.19 -2.84 -6.73
CA GLY A 119 6.59 -4.09 -6.11
C GLY A 119 7.47 -4.94 -7.04
N ILE A 120 7.17 -6.24 -7.14
CA ILE A 120 7.91 -7.18 -7.99
C ILE A 120 7.00 -7.59 -9.17
N PRO A 121 7.38 -7.27 -10.42
CA PRO A 121 6.64 -7.71 -11.61
C PRO A 121 6.32 -9.21 -11.62
N TYR A 122 5.17 -9.55 -12.20
CA TYR A 122 4.60 -10.90 -12.28
C TYR A 122 4.20 -11.57 -10.96
N ALA A 123 4.57 -11.01 -9.81
CA ALA A 123 4.23 -11.54 -8.49
C ALA A 123 3.29 -10.60 -7.72
N GLU A 124 3.83 -9.45 -7.32
CA GLU A 124 3.12 -8.41 -6.59
C GLU A 124 3.52 -7.07 -7.19
N PRO A 125 2.95 -6.70 -8.34
CA PRO A 125 3.51 -5.62 -9.15
C PRO A 125 3.38 -4.25 -8.48
N CYS A 126 2.35 -4.03 -7.67
CA CYS A 126 2.20 -2.80 -6.92
C CYS A 126 1.48 -2.98 -5.58
N PHE A 127 1.67 -1.99 -4.71
CA PHE A 127 1.07 -1.88 -3.38
C PHE A 127 0.30 -0.56 -3.24
N ALA A 128 -0.53 -0.47 -2.19
CA ALA A 128 -1.31 0.72 -1.91
C ALA A 128 -0.41 1.88 -1.49
N ASN A 129 -0.72 3.08 -1.96
CA ASN A 129 -0.11 4.34 -1.58
C ASN A 129 -1.23 5.37 -1.34
N THR A 130 -0.90 6.47 -0.66
CA THR A 130 -1.77 7.65 -0.59
C THR A 130 -1.30 8.67 -1.62
N ARG A 131 -2.21 9.42 -2.24
CA ARG A 131 -1.84 10.53 -3.13
C ARG A 131 -2.55 11.79 -2.67
N PRO A 132 -1.86 12.94 -2.55
CA PRO A 132 -2.52 14.20 -2.21
C PRO A 132 -3.65 14.46 -3.21
N ARG A 133 -4.84 14.64 -2.69
CA ARG A 133 -6.03 14.85 -3.50
C ARG A 133 -5.96 16.22 -4.15
N LYS A 134 -6.07 16.26 -5.48
CA LYS A 134 -6.28 17.51 -6.22
C LYS A 134 -7.75 17.91 -6.08
N ILE A 135 -8.06 18.80 -5.14
CA ILE A 135 -9.41 19.35 -5.01
C ILE A 135 -9.75 20.09 -6.31
N PRO A 136 -10.87 19.76 -6.99
CA PRO A 136 -11.28 20.50 -8.17
C PRO A 136 -11.37 21.98 -7.81
N LYS A 137 -10.66 22.83 -8.57
CA LYS A 137 -10.81 24.28 -8.40
C LYS A 137 -12.31 24.59 -8.59
N PRO A 138 -12.92 25.41 -7.72
CA PRO A 138 -14.31 25.79 -7.89
C PRO A 138 -14.51 26.31 -9.32
N PRO A 139 -15.65 26.00 -9.96
CA PRO A 139 -15.90 26.42 -11.33
C PRO A 139 -15.72 27.93 -11.42
N ILE A 140 -14.77 28.36 -12.26
CA ILE A 140 -14.57 29.77 -12.55
C ILE A 140 -15.90 30.28 -13.14
N PRO A 141 -16.47 31.39 -12.62
CA PRO A 141 -17.69 31.96 -13.18
C PRO A 141 -17.53 32.17 -14.69
N GLY A 142 -18.38 31.54 -15.50
CA GLY A 142 -18.41 31.74 -16.96
C GLY A 142 -18.02 30.53 -17.83
N ASN A 143 -17.40 29.47 -17.27
CA ASN A 143 -17.17 28.23 -18.02
C ASN A 143 -18.23 27.17 -17.66
N PRO A 144 -18.95 26.58 -18.64
CA PRO A 144 -19.91 25.52 -18.35
C PRO A 144 -19.19 24.31 -17.74
N PRO A 145 -19.80 23.63 -16.76
CA PRO A 145 -19.21 22.44 -16.15
C PRO A 145 -18.98 21.39 -17.25
N LYS A 146 -17.74 20.91 -17.37
CA LYS A 146 -17.42 19.76 -18.23
C LYS A 146 -18.19 18.56 -17.68
N PHE A 147 -19.20 18.09 -18.40
CA PHE A 147 -19.94 16.90 -18.01
C PHE A 147 -18.97 15.70 -17.98
N PRO A 148 -18.97 14.89 -16.91
CA PRO A 148 -18.20 13.66 -16.91
C PRO A 148 -18.71 12.75 -18.04
N PRO A 149 -17.84 11.92 -18.64
CA PRO A 149 -18.25 10.97 -19.66
C PRO A 149 -19.36 10.04 -19.12
N PRO A 150 -20.29 9.58 -19.97
CA PRO A 150 -21.43 8.79 -19.52
C PRO A 150 -20.97 7.49 -18.81
N PRO A 151 -21.69 7.06 -17.75
CA PRO A 151 -21.28 5.98 -16.86
C PRO A 151 -21.26 4.56 -17.51
N TYR A 152 -21.56 4.45 -18.81
CA TYR A 152 -21.74 3.19 -19.52
C TYR A 152 -20.63 2.85 -20.53
N SER A 153 -19.45 3.48 -20.45
CA SER A 153 -18.31 2.91 -21.17
C SER A 153 -17.82 1.67 -20.41
N ALA A 154 -17.92 0.48 -21.01
CA ALA A 154 -17.49 -0.80 -20.43
C ALA A 154 -16.00 -0.88 -20.00
N ALA A 155 -15.25 0.21 -20.15
CA ALA A 155 -13.85 0.38 -19.75
C ALA A 155 -13.66 1.40 -18.59
N SER A 156 -14.72 1.93 -17.98
CA SER A 156 -14.59 2.91 -16.91
C SER A 156 -14.04 2.28 -15.63
N ARG A 157 -12.87 2.74 -15.21
CA ARG A 157 -12.25 2.40 -13.90
C ARG A 157 -13.24 2.71 -12.76
N PRO A 158 -13.28 1.90 -11.68
CA PRO A 158 -14.10 2.23 -10.51
C PRO A 158 -13.65 3.59 -9.95
N THR A 159 -14.58 4.52 -9.79
CA THR A 159 -14.28 5.88 -9.33
C THR A 159 -14.65 6.02 -7.85
N TRP A 160 -13.72 6.55 -7.06
CA TRP A 160 -13.94 6.88 -5.65
C TRP A 160 -13.42 8.29 -5.37
N SER A 161 -14.27 9.14 -4.79
CA SER A 161 -14.00 10.57 -4.60
C SER A 161 -14.16 11.03 -3.16
N LYS A 162 -14.34 10.12 -2.18
CA LYS A 162 -14.58 10.49 -0.77
C LYS A 162 -13.35 10.48 0.14
N GLY A 163 -12.21 10.03 -0.38
CA GLY A 163 -10.90 10.14 0.25
C GLY A 163 -10.40 8.77 0.63
N VAL A 164 -9.35 8.72 1.44
CA VAL A 164 -8.91 7.46 2.01
C VAL A 164 -9.81 7.14 3.19
N TYR A 165 -10.47 5.99 3.16
CA TYR A 165 -11.13 5.44 4.33
C TYR A 165 -10.21 4.36 4.93
N GLY A 166 -10.04 4.41 6.24
CA GLY A 166 -9.10 3.54 6.93
C GLY A 166 -9.36 3.50 8.42
N VAL A 167 -8.35 3.05 9.15
CA VAL A 167 -8.41 2.89 10.60
C VAL A 167 -7.22 3.59 11.21
N VAL A 168 -7.48 4.44 12.19
CA VAL A 168 -6.42 4.98 13.05
C VAL A 168 -6.23 4.01 14.21
N TYR A 169 -4.99 3.54 14.36
CA TYR A 169 -4.54 2.77 15.50
C TYR A 169 -3.76 3.67 16.44
N GLU A 170 -4.07 3.61 17.73
CA GLU A 170 -3.22 4.17 18.77
C GLU A 170 -2.16 3.13 19.14
N VAL A 171 -0.89 3.46 18.96
CA VAL A 171 0.25 2.55 19.18
C VAL A 171 1.32 3.20 20.05
N THR A 172 2.19 2.38 20.65
CA THR A 172 3.36 2.91 21.36
C THR A 172 4.44 3.38 20.37
N PRO A 173 5.39 4.22 20.79
CA PRO A 173 6.52 4.62 19.95
C PRO A 173 7.36 3.44 19.42
N GLU A 174 7.50 2.36 20.20
CA GLU A 174 8.23 1.15 19.82
C GLU A 174 7.51 0.35 18.73
N ASP A 175 6.19 0.21 18.87
CA ASP A 175 5.33 -0.41 17.85
C ASP A 175 5.33 0.44 16.57
N TYR A 176 5.27 1.76 16.71
CA TYR A 176 5.37 2.66 15.56
C TYR A 176 6.72 2.53 14.84
N ALA A 177 7.83 2.47 15.57
CA ALA A 177 9.15 2.21 14.99
C ALA A 177 9.18 0.87 14.23
N THR A 178 8.47 -0.15 14.72
CA THR A 178 8.31 -1.44 14.05
C THR A 178 7.49 -1.30 12.76
N ILE A 179 6.44 -0.48 12.75
CA ILE A 179 5.66 -0.16 11.54
C ILE A 179 6.57 0.50 10.51
N ILE A 180 7.27 1.57 10.88
CA ILE A 180 8.21 2.28 10.00
C ILE A 180 9.26 1.31 9.43
N LYS A 181 9.85 0.45 10.26
CA LYS A 181 10.86 -0.52 9.85
C LYS A 181 10.32 -1.55 8.84
N THR A 182 9.07 -1.99 9.01
CA THR A 182 8.47 -3.08 8.21
C THR A 182 7.77 -2.59 6.94
N GLU A 183 7.27 -1.36 6.92
CA GLU A 183 6.66 -0.71 5.76
C GLU A 183 7.71 -0.09 4.81
N GLY A 184 8.99 -0.10 5.19
CA GLY A 184 10.05 0.55 4.42
C GLY A 184 10.08 2.07 4.59
N GLY A 185 9.60 2.57 5.73
CA GLY A 185 9.69 3.98 6.11
C GLY A 185 11.15 4.43 6.12
N GLY A 186 11.48 5.34 5.21
CA GLY A 186 12.85 5.78 4.90
C GLY A 186 13.46 5.26 3.59
N ARG A 187 12.79 4.37 2.84
CA ARG A 187 13.24 3.87 1.52
C ARG A 187 12.27 4.16 0.38
N GLY A 188 11.02 4.53 0.69
CA GLY A 188 10.00 4.90 -0.29
C GLY A 188 8.82 5.66 0.31
N TYR A 189 8.48 5.39 1.58
CA TYR A 189 7.48 6.16 2.33
C TYR A 189 8.10 7.24 3.22
N HIS A 190 7.48 8.42 3.20
CA HIS A 190 7.60 9.47 4.20
C HIS A 190 6.46 9.39 5.20
N ASP A 191 6.78 9.67 6.45
CA ASP A 191 5.80 9.90 7.49
C ASP A 191 5.22 11.30 7.32
N VAL A 192 3.89 11.39 7.18
CA VAL A 192 3.16 12.65 7.05
C VAL A 192 1.98 12.67 8.02
N LEU A 193 1.69 13.84 8.59
CA LEU A 193 0.48 14.06 9.38
C LEU A 193 -0.68 14.40 8.45
N THR A 194 -1.82 13.72 8.64
CA THR A 194 -3.06 13.98 7.90
C THR A 194 -4.21 14.26 8.84
N PRO A 195 -5.10 15.21 8.52
CA PRO A 195 -6.37 15.35 9.21
C PRO A 195 -7.27 14.14 8.91
N CYS A 196 -7.84 13.60 9.97
CA CYS A 196 -8.77 12.47 9.96
C CYS A 196 -10.09 12.88 10.61
N PHE A 197 -11.19 12.40 10.04
CA PHE A 197 -12.55 12.58 10.56
C PHE A 197 -13.08 11.22 10.97
N GLU A 198 -13.68 11.12 12.17
CA GLU A 198 -14.33 9.90 12.63
C GLU A 198 -15.46 9.50 11.67
N LEU A 199 -15.49 8.23 11.27
CA LEU A 199 -16.60 7.65 10.53
C LEU A 199 -17.67 7.19 11.52
N PRO A 200 -18.96 7.48 11.26
CA PRO A 200 -20.04 7.04 12.13
C PRO A 200 -20.07 5.50 12.23
N PRO A 201 -20.41 4.94 13.39
CA PRO A 201 -20.54 3.51 13.55
C PRO A 201 -21.66 2.95 12.65
N ALA A 202 -21.49 1.72 12.17
CA ALA A 202 -22.43 1.05 11.26
C ALA A 202 -23.85 0.87 11.86
N LEU A 203 -23.97 0.88 13.19
CA LEU A 203 -25.23 0.81 13.93
C LEU A 203 -25.36 2.07 14.79
N HIS A 204 -26.30 2.94 14.42
CA HIS A 204 -26.63 4.15 15.18
C HIS A 204 -27.90 3.88 16.00
N VAL A 205 -27.78 3.88 17.34
CA VAL A 205 -28.94 4.12 18.21
C VAL A 205 -29.07 5.64 18.29
N PRO A 206 -30.19 6.24 17.90
CA PRO A 206 -30.33 7.70 17.90
C PRO A 206 -30.44 8.23 19.33
N GLU A 207 -29.29 8.50 19.96
CA GLU A 207 -29.21 9.44 21.07
C GLU A 207 -29.20 10.86 20.50
N LYS A 208 -30.29 11.62 20.73
CA LYS A 208 -30.61 12.97 20.21
C LYS A 208 -29.50 14.03 20.39
N PRO A 209 -29.51 15.21 19.70
CA PRO A 209 -30.60 15.86 18.92
C PRO A 209 -30.29 15.98 17.40
N PRO A 210 -31.11 16.67 16.55
CA PRO A 210 -31.31 16.35 15.13
C PRO A 210 -30.23 16.84 14.16
N PHE A 211 -29.18 17.49 14.66
CA PHE A 211 -28.03 17.91 13.88
C PHE A 211 -26.79 17.32 14.56
N PRO A 212 -26.12 16.31 13.99
CA PRO A 212 -24.83 15.90 14.51
C PRO A 212 -23.89 17.10 14.41
N ASP A 213 -23.26 17.49 15.52
CA ASP A 213 -22.17 18.45 15.50
C ASP A 213 -21.12 17.97 14.49
N LEU A 214 -20.54 18.89 13.70
CA LEU A 214 -19.55 18.51 12.70
C LEU A 214 -18.40 17.73 13.39
N PRO A 215 -18.01 16.55 12.87
CA PRO A 215 -16.92 15.78 13.46
C PRO A 215 -15.66 16.62 13.43
N LYS A 216 -15.06 16.86 14.60
CA LYS A 216 -13.82 17.62 14.70
C LYS A 216 -12.66 16.80 14.14
N PRO A 217 -11.82 17.37 13.26
CA PRO A 217 -10.66 16.66 12.73
C PRO A 217 -9.60 16.49 13.82
N PHE A 218 -8.86 15.39 13.73
CA PHE A 218 -7.65 15.16 14.50
C PHE A 218 -6.51 14.72 13.59
N LEU A 219 -5.26 14.87 14.02
CA LEU A 219 -4.09 14.53 13.23
C LEU A 219 -3.64 13.09 13.52
N ALA A 220 -3.35 12.35 12.45
CA ALA A 220 -2.75 11.03 12.53
C ALA A 220 -1.56 10.92 11.56
N HIS A 221 -0.55 10.17 11.97
CA HIS A 221 0.58 9.80 11.13
C HIS A 221 0.13 8.81 10.06
N THR A 222 0.59 9.00 8.84
CA THR A 222 0.40 8.04 7.76
C THR A 222 1.63 7.97 6.87
N LEU A 223 1.71 6.91 6.09
CA LEU A 223 2.83 6.69 5.18
C LEU A 223 2.44 7.13 3.79
N TYR A 224 3.25 8.02 3.20
CA TYR A 224 3.06 8.55 1.85
C TYR A 224 4.35 8.39 1.03
N ALA A 225 4.28 7.76 -0.13
CA ALA A 225 5.40 7.69 -1.07
C ALA A 225 5.24 8.81 -2.12
N PRO A 226 6.10 9.85 -2.11
CA PRO A 226 5.95 10.98 -3.00
C PRO A 226 6.29 10.62 -4.44
N THR A 227 5.50 11.18 -5.34
CA THR A 227 5.82 11.22 -6.76
C THR A 227 6.79 12.37 -6.98
N VAL A 228 7.99 12.10 -7.49
CA VAL A 228 8.88 13.18 -7.97
C VAL A 228 8.13 13.90 -9.10
N PRO A 229 8.09 15.25 -9.14
CA PRO A 229 7.36 15.98 -10.17
C PRO A 229 7.73 15.49 -11.58
N ASP A 230 6.71 15.21 -12.39
CA ASP A 230 6.89 14.78 -13.78
C ASP A 230 7.77 15.79 -14.51
N LEU A 231 8.92 15.31 -14.99
CA LEU A 231 9.64 16.02 -16.03
C LEU A 231 8.78 15.95 -17.30
N PRO A 232 8.40 17.08 -17.91
CA PRO A 232 7.66 17.04 -19.16
C PRO A 232 8.53 16.36 -20.23
N ASP A 233 8.03 15.25 -20.77
CA ASP A 233 8.63 14.53 -21.89
C ASP A 233 8.54 15.38 -23.17
N SER A 234 9.70 15.81 -23.66
CA SER A 234 9.99 16.28 -25.04
C SER A 234 9.29 17.56 -25.56
N PRO A 235 9.96 18.36 -26.41
CA PRO A 235 9.46 19.66 -26.83
C PRO A 235 8.39 19.46 -27.90
N ALA A 236 7.14 19.79 -27.59
CA ALA A 236 6.21 20.17 -28.64
C ALA A 236 6.70 21.52 -29.20
N ASN A 237 7.01 21.54 -30.49
CA ASN A 237 7.28 22.75 -31.26
C ASN A 237 6.25 23.83 -30.91
N GLN A 238 6.70 24.88 -30.24
CA GLN A 238 6.05 26.18 -30.26
C GLN A 238 7.16 27.21 -30.45
N ASP A 239 7.11 27.71 -31.68
CA ASP A 239 7.78 28.85 -32.27
C ASP A 239 8.19 29.95 -31.28
N GLU A 240 9.47 30.32 -31.41
CA GLU A 240 10.06 31.64 -31.28
C GLU A 240 9.21 32.76 -30.66
N GLU A 241 9.57 33.17 -29.45
CA GLU A 241 9.71 34.61 -29.18
C GLU A 241 10.88 34.83 -28.21
N SER A 242 11.93 35.42 -28.76
CA SER A 242 13.14 35.83 -28.07
C SER A 242 12.88 37.05 -27.21
N SER A 243 13.19 36.96 -25.92
CA SER A 243 13.51 38.13 -25.09
C SER A 243 14.67 37.77 -24.18
N ASP A 244 15.84 38.28 -24.55
CA ASP A 244 17.03 38.36 -23.72
C ASP A 244 16.68 39.07 -22.40
N ASP A 245 16.99 38.45 -21.27
CA ASP A 245 17.42 39.22 -20.11
C ASP A 245 18.43 38.42 -19.27
N ASN A 246 19.59 39.04 -19.08
CA ASN A 246 20.67 38.53 -18.25
C ASN A 246 20.36 38.89 -16.79
N SER A 247 20.12 37.90 -15.95
CA SER A 247 20.26 38.06 -14.51
C SER A 247 20.81 36.77 -13.90
N ASP A 248 22.07 36.85 -13.50
CA ASP A 248 22.73 35.93 -12.59
C ASP A 248 21.93 35.89 -11.27
N ASP A 249 21.25 34.78 -10.99
CA ASP A 249 20.82 34.47 -9.63
C ASP A 249 21.00 32.97 -9.33
N ASP A 250 21.79 32.74 -8.29
CA ASP A 250 22.31 31.48 -7.81
C ASP A 250 21.25 30.80 -6.92
N GLY A 251 20.28 30.16 -7.56
CA GLY A 251 19.21 29.40 -6.92
C GLY A 251 19.05 28.04 -7.58
N GLY A 252 19.94 27.10 -7.26
CA GLY A 252 20.08 25.80 -7.94
C GLY A 252 18.87 24.88 -7.83
N ASP A 253 17.83 25.11 -8.63
CA ASP A 253 16.85 24.10 -8.99
C ASP A 253 17.37 23.34 -10.21
N LYS A 254 18.17 22.29 -9.95
CA LYS A 254 18.78 21.48 -11.00
C LYS A 254 17.71 20.69 -11.73
N ASP A 255 17.31 21.17 -12.91
CA ASP A 255 16.44 20.47 -13.86
C ASP A 255 16.85 18.97 -13.98
N PRO A 256 15.98 18.02 -13.54
CA PRO A 256 16.34 16.62 -13.49
C PRO A 256 16.58 15.98 -14.87
N ARG A 257 16.30 16.70 -15.98
CA ARG A 257 16.65 16.32 -17.36
C ARG A 257 18.14 16.35 -17.67
N LYS A 258 18.94 17.13 -16.93
CA LYS A 258 20.39 17.28 -17.16
C LYS A 258 21.22 16.29 -16.34
N GLN A 259 20.58 15.42 -15.57
CA GLN A 259 21.30 14.47 -14.71
C GLN A 259 21.74 13.23 -15.48
N PRO A 260 22.98 12.75 -15.29
CA PRO A 260 23.50 11.59 -16.00
C PRO A 260 22.62 10.36 -15.77
N TRP A 261 22.55 9.45 -16.74
CA TRP A 261 21.76 8.20 -16.65
C TRP A 261 22.02 7.39 -15.37
N LEU A 262 23.23 7.51 -14.81
CA LEU A 262 23.63 6.95 -13.52
C LEU A 262 22.79 7.49 -12.35
N HIS A 263 22.37 8.75 -12.37
CA HIS A 263 21.51 9.31 -11.33
C HIS A 263 20.07 8.78 -11.44
N ARG A 264 19.61 8.43 -12.65
CA ARG A 264 18.30 7.78 -12.86
C ARG A 264 18.25 6.40 -12.19
N LEU A 265 19.40 5.73 -12.01
CA LEU A 265 19.49 4.49 -11.24
C LEU A 265 19.31 4.68 -9.72
N PHE A 266 19.32 5.91 -9.19
CA PHE A 266 19.10 6.15 -7.76
C PHE A 266 17.74 6.79 -7.44
N LEU A 267 16.95 7.13 -8.45
CA LEU A 267 15.59 7.68 -8.31
C LEU A 267 14.55 6.55 -8.25
N PRO A 268 13.46 6.68 -7.47
CA PRO A 268 12.40 5.67 -7.44
C PRO A 268 11.85 5.36 -8.84
N THR A 269 11.59 4.09 -9.15
CA THR A 269 10.95 3.71 -10.41
C THR A 269 9.57 4.36 -10.50
N HIS A 270 9.33 5.14 -11.56
CA HIS A 270 8.07 5.82 -11.78
C HIS A 270 7.37 5.31 -13.05
N ARG A 271 6.04 5.19 -12.99
CA ARG A 271 5.19 4.87 -14.14
C ARG A 271 4.53 6.14 -14.66
N PRO A 272 4.53 6.41 -15.98
CA PRO A 272 3.86 7.59 -16.54
C PRO A 272 2.36 7.66 -16.22
N ASP A 273 1.66 6.51 -16.22
CA ASP A 273 0.30 6.41 -15.68
C ASP A 273 0.37 5.76 -14.28
N PRO A 274 0.14 6.52 -13.19
CA PRO A 274 0.14 6.00 -11.83
C PRO A 274 -1.01 5.02 -11.57
N ASP A 275 -2.09 5.08 -12.35
CA ASP A 275 -3.24 4.17 -12.24
C ASP A 275 -3.11 2.98 -13.22
N TYR A 276 -1.90 2.72 -13.71
CA TYR A 276 -1.62 1.66 -14.68
C TYR A 276 -1.63 0.28 -14.04
N ALA A 277 -0.87 0.14 -12.95
CA ALA A 277 -0.57 -1.15 -12.33
C ALA A 277 -1.77 -1.68 -11.52
N GLN A 278 -1.88 -3.01 -11.46
CA GLN A 278 -2.94 -3.69 -10.72
C GLN A 278 -2.34 -4.45 -9.54
N ALA A 279 -2.84 -4.22 -8.33
CA ALA A 279 -2.35 -4.95 -7.17
C ALA A 279 -2.66 -6.45 -7.25
N SER A 280 -1.86 -7.27 -6.55
CA SER A 280 -2.05 -8.72 -6.54
C SER A 280 -3.39 -9.12 -5.90
N ALA A 281 -3.96 -10.25 -6.32
CA ALA A 281 -5.17 -10.80 -5.70
C ALA A 281 -4.99 -11.05 -4.19
N ARG A 282 -3.79 -11.49 -3.78
CA ARG A 282 -3.44 -11.71 -2.38
C ARG A 282 -3.46 -10.39 -1.60
N TYR A 283 -2.87 -9.34 -2.14
CA TYR A 283 -2.79 -8.04 -1.48
C TYR A 283 -4.16 -7.37 -1.38
N LEU A 284 -4.94 -7.35 -2.46
CA LEU A 284 -6.31 -6.84 -2.44
C LEU A 284 -7.20 -7.61 -1.46
N LYS A 285 -6.98 -8.91 -1.28
CA LYS A 285 -7.67 -9.70 -0.25
C LYS A 285 -7.40 -9.15 1.15
N LEU A 286 -6.15 -8.80 1.49
CA LEU A 286 -5.84 -8.21 2.80
C LEU A 286 -6.61 -6.91 3.04
N ILE A 287 -6.64 -6.01 2.05
CA ILE A 287 -7.37 -4.74 2.17
C ILE A 287 -8.88 -4.99 2.33
N ARG A 288 -9.45 -5.88 1.52
CA ARG A 288 -10.88 -6.23 1.55
C ARG A 288 -11.29 -6.91 2.86
N ASP A 289 -10.44 -7.80 3.37
CA ASP A 289 -10.68 -8.49 4.63
C ASP A 289 -10.57 -7.51 5.79
N GLY A 290 -9.55 -6.65 5.83
CA GLY A 290 -9.42 -5.59 6.82
C GLY A 290 -10.60 -4.62 6.82
N ALA A 291 -11.04 -4.17 5.64
CA ALA A 291 -12.22 -3.33 5.52
C ALA A 291 -13.50 -3.99 6.06
N ARG A 292 -13.60 -5.32 5.98
CA ARG A 292 -14.70 -6.10 6.55
C ARG A 292 -14.56 -6.30 8.05
N GLU A 293 -13.36 -6.65 8.52
CA GLU A 293 -13.03 -6.84 9.93
C GLU A 293 -13.35 -5.59 10.76
N HIS A 294 -13.09 -4.41 10.19
CA HIS A 294 -13.38 -3.12 10.81
C HIS A 294 -14.77 -2.56 10.52
N ALA A 295 -15.61 -3.26 9.75
CA ALA A 295 -16.91 -2.76 9.32
C ALA A 295 -16.84 -1.34 8.70
N LEU A 296 -15.87 -1.11 7.81
CA LEU A 296 -15.81 0.12 7.03
C LEU A 296 -17.10 0.29 6.19
N PRO A 297 -17.48 1.53 5.81
CA PRO A 297 -18.71 1.81 5.07
C PRO A 297 -18.93 0.90 3.84
N ASP A 298 -20.19 0.48 3.63
CA ASP A 298 -20.55 -0.50 2.60
C ASP A 298 -20.24 -0.01 1.18
N ASP A 299 -20.36 1.29 0.93
CA ASP A 299 -20.00 1.92 -0.35
C ASP A 299 -18.49 1.83 -0.62
N TYR A 300 -17.65 2.04 0.40
CA TYR A 300 -16.21 1.87 0.30
C TYR A 300 -15.83 0.41 0.09
N ARG A 301 -16.50 -0.52 0.79
CA ARG A 301 -16.32 -1.96 0.58
C ARG A 301 -16.72 -2.39 -0.83
N ALA A 302 -17.79 -1.82 -1.38
CA ALA A 302 -18.21 -2.05 -2.77
C ALA A 302 -17.17 -1.51 -3.76
N TYR A 303 -16.62 -0.32 -3.52
CA TYR A 303 -15.50 0.23 -4.31
C TYR A 303 -14.28 -0.71 -4.29
N LEU A 304 -13.84 -1.14 -3.10
CA LEU A 304 -12.71 -2.07 -2.96
C LEU A 304 -12.97 -3.42 -3.65
N ALA A 305 -14.22 -3.87 -3.70
CA ALA A 305 -14.62 -5.10 -4.39
C ALA A 305 -14.53 -4.99 -5.92
N GLN A 306 -14.73 -3.78 -6.48
CA GLN A 306 -14.61 -3.52 -7.92
C GLN A 306 -13.17 -3.48 -8.43
N LEU A 307 -12.18 -3.30 -7.54
CA LEU A 307 -10.76 -3.27 -7.93
C LEU A 307 -10.33 -4.57 -8.60
N GLN A 308 -9.83 -4.49 -9.83
CA GLN A 308 -9.38 -5.67 -10.56
C GLN A 308 -8.01 -6.13 -10.05
N PRO A 309 -7.87 -7.38 -9.57
CA PRO A 309 -6.57 -7.93 -9.24
C PRO A 309 -5.74 -8.24 -10.48
N TYR A 310 -4.43 -8.09 -10.38
CA TYR A 310 -3.49 -8.59 -11.39
C TYR A 310 -3.58 -10.12 -11.50
N THR A 311 -3.71 -10.61 -12.73
CA THR A 311 -3.67 -12.04 -13.04
C THR A 311 -2.82 -12.30 -14.28
N ILE A 312 -2.05 -13.39 -14.22
CA ILE A 312 -1.28 -13.88 -15.38
C ILE A 312 -2.25 -14.63 -16.29
N THR A 313 -2.32 -14.22 -17.56
CA THR A 313 -3.30 -14.76 -18.52
C THR A 313 -2.68 -15.67 -19.58
N SER A 314 -1.37 -15.60 -19.78
CA SER A 314 -0.62 -16.38 -20.79
C SER A 314 0.48 -17.27 -20.19
N VAL A 315 0.84 -18.33 -20.93
CA VAL A 315 1.97 -19.21 -20.58
C VAL A 315 3.31 -18.46 -20.68
N SER A 316 3.44 -17.53 -21.63
CA SER A 316 4.64 -16.70 -21.77
C SER A 316 4.89 -15.88 -20.49
N GLN A 317 3.87 -15.24 -19.94
CA GLN A 317 3.95 -14.53 -18.66
C GLN A 317 4.30 -15.47 -17.48
N GLN A 318 3.87 -16.74 -17.50
CA GLN A 318 4.26 -17.71 -16.47
C GLN A 318 5.75 -18.05 -16.53
N ILE A 319 6.29 -18.24 -17.74
CA ILE A 319 7.73 -18.45 -17.96
C ILE A 319 8.51 -17.20 -17.55
N GLY A 320 8.06 -16.02 -17.99
CA GLY A 320 8.63 -14.73 -17.62
C GLY A 320 8.68 -14.52 -16.12
N ARG A 321 7.59 -14.84 -15.40
CA ARG A 321 7.56 -14.83 -13.93
C ARG A 321 8.67 -15.69 -13.33
N PHE A 322 8.79 -16.95 -13.77
CA PHE A 322 9.77 -17.87 -13.21
C PHE A 322 11.20 -17.36 -13.45
N LEU A 323 11.51 -16.97 -14.68
CA LEU A 323 12.82 -16.46 -15.05
C LEU A 323 13.16 -15.16 -14.31
N PHE A 324 12.20 -14.23 -14.21
CA PHE A 324 12.39 -12.95 -13.53
C PHE A 324 12.64 -13.13 -12.03
N LEU A 325 11.81 -13.93 -11.36
CA LEU A 325 11.97 -14.21 -9.94
C LEU A 325 13.27 -14.98 -9.66
N PHE A 326 13.65 -15.91 -10.53
CA PHE A 326 14.90 -16.65 -10.41
C PHE A 326 16.12 -15.72 -10.57
N ALA A 327 16.09 -14.80 -11.54
CA ALA A 327 17.15 -13.81 -11.73
C ALA A 327 17.24 -12.81 -10.56
N ALA A 328 16.11 -12.41 -9.98
CA ALA A 328 16.06 -11.50 -8.84
C ALA A 328 16.46 -12.15 -7.51
N LEU A 329 16.27 -13.47 -7.36
CA LEU A 329 16.41 -14.18 -6.08
C LEU A 329 17.80 -14.00 -5.43
N PRO A 330 18.95 -14.16 -6.13
CA PRO A 330 20.26 -13.98 -5.51
C PRO A 330 20.45 -12.59 -4.91
N GLY A 331 20.08 -11.54 -5.65
CA GLY A 331 20.17 -10.15 -5.17
C GLY A 331 19.27 -9.91 -3.95
N MET A 332 18.05 -10.45 -3.97
CA MET A 332 17.13 -10.38 -2.84
C MET A 332 17.71 -11.06 -1.58
N LEU A 333 18.34 -12.24 -1.73
CA LEU A 333 18.97 -12.94 -0.61
C LEU A 333 20.16 -12.16 -0.03
N VAL A 334 20.97 -11.52 -0.88
CA VAL A 334 22.07 -10.65 -0.45
C VAL A 334 21.54 -9.46 0.34
N VAL A 335 20.53 -8.75 -0.18
CA VAL A 335 19.90 -7.60 0.50
C VAL A 335 19.30 -8.05 1.84
N MET A 336 18.62 -9.18 1.90
CA MET A 336 18.05 -9.71 3.14
C MET A 336 19.14 -10.13 4.15
N GLY A 337 20.23 -10.74 3.68
CA GLY A 337 21.35 -11.16 4.51
C GLY A 337 22.12 -9.98 5.09
N LEU A 338 22.57 -9.05 4.24
CA LEU A 338 23.27 -7.84 4.67
C LEU A 338 22.37 -6.95 5.53
N GLY A 339 21.08 -6.85 5.21
CA GLY A 339 20.14 -6.09 6.01
C GLY A 339 20.00 -6.60 7.45
N ARG A 340 20.20 -7.90 7.70
CA ARG A 340 20.25 -8.46 9.06
C ARG A 340 21.57 -8.20 9.76
N LEU A 341 22.67 -8.24 9.02
CA LEU A 341 24.02 -8.04 9.56
C LEU A 341 24.31 -6.57 9.86
N LEU A 342 23.70 -5.66 9.09
CA LEU A 342 23.93 -4.21 9.16
C LEU A 342 22.80 -3.46 9.86
N ALA A 343 21.74 -4.13 10.32
CA ALA A 343 20.69 -3.45 11.07
C ALA A 343 21.19 -3.11 12.47
N ASP A 344 21.17 -1.82 12.82
CA ASP A 344 21.44 -1.36 14.18
C ASP A 344 20.35 -1.88 15.16
N ASP A 345 20.54 -1.67 16.46
CA ASP A 345 19.57 -2.07 17.51
C ASP A 345 18.18 -1.42 17.29
N LEU A 346 18.14 -0.25 16.63
CA LEU A 346 16.93 0.44 16.21
C LEU A 346 16.35 -0.08 14.88
N GLY A 347 16.98 -1.09 14.28
CA GLY A 347 16.56 -1.69 13.02
C GLY A 347 16.83 -0.87 11.77
N ARG A 348 17.65 0.18 11.88
CA ARG A 348 18.03 1.06 10.76
C ARG A 348 19.24 0.46 10.06
N ALA A 349 19.22 0.47 8.73
CA ALA A 349 20.38 0.04 7.94
C ALA A 349 21.19 1.27 7.49
N PRO A 350 22.50 1.12 7.21
CA PRO A 350 23.34 2.20 6.73
C PRO A 350 22.78 2.84 5.46
N ARG A 351 22.95 4.16 5.33
CA ARG A 351 22.45 4.93 4.17
C ARG A 351 22.98 4.40 2.84
N TRP A 352 24.26 4.02 2.78
CA TRP A 352 24.88 3.44 1.58
C TRP A 352 24.20 2.13 1.16
N PHE A 353 23.78 1.31 2.14
CA PHE A 353 23.09 0.05 1.88
C PHE A 353 21.67 0.28 1.35
N GLY A 354 20.98 1.29 1.88
CA GLY A 354 19.72 1.78 1.31
C GLY A 354 19.86 2.19 -0.14
N ALA A 355 20.85 3.03 -0.46
CA ALA A 355 21.12 3.48 -1.83
C ALA A 355 21.48 2.32 -2.78
N ALA A 356 22.30 1.37 -2.33
CA ALA A 356 22.64 0.17 -3.11
C ALA A 356 21.41 -0.71 -3.38
N THR A 357 20.52 -0.86 -2.39
CA THR A 357 19.27 -1.61 -2.55
C THR A 357 18.33 -0.94 -3.55
N THR A 358 18.19 0.39 -3.49
CA THR A 358 17.41 1.17 -4.45
C THR A 358 17.98 1.04 -5.87
N ALA A 359 19.30 1.15 -6.03
CA ALA A 359 19.95 0.97 -7.32
C ALA A 359 19.71 -0.42 -7.91
N TRP A 360 19.79 -1.46 -7.08
CA TRP A 360 19.49 -2.82 -7.51
C TRP A 360 18.02 -3.00 -7.95
N MET A 361 17.06 -2.42 -7.21
CA MET A 361 15.66 -2.43 -7.62
C MET A 361 15.43 -1.72 -8.95
N ASN A 362 16.08 -0.60 -9.18
CA ASN A 362 15.97 0.14 -10.44
C ASN A 362 16.55 -0.64 -11.61
N VAL A 363 17.64 -1.39 -11.41
CA VAL A 363 18.18 -2.32 -12.42
C VAL A 363 17.18 -3.44 -12.73
N LEU A 364 16.52 -4.01 -11.72
CA LEU A 364 15.48 -5.02 -11.94
C LEU A 364 14.31 -4.47 -12.76
N TRP A 365 13.86 -3.25 -12.46
CA TRP A 365 12.80 -2.60 -13.21
C TRP A 365 13.22 -2.27 -14.64
N ALA A 366 14.45 -1.77 -14.85
CA ALA A 366 14.99 -1.53 -16.19
C ALA A 366 15.10 -2.83 -17.01
N ALA A 367 15.55 -3.92 -16.39
CA ALA A 367 15.56 -5.24 -17.02
C ALA A 367 14.14 -5.72 -17.35
N TYR A 368 13.17 -5.48 -16.46
CA TYR A 368 11.78 -5.80 -16.73
C TYR A 368 11.24 -5.02 -17.94
N ASP A 369 11.40 -3.70 -17.96
CA ASP A 369 10.87 -2.85 -19.03
C ASP A 369 11.56 -3.06 -20.37
N GLY A 370 12.89 -3.25 -20.37
CA GLY A 370 13.68 -3.41 -21.58
C GLY A 370 13.69 -4.83 -22.16
N VAL A 371 13.46 -5.86 -21.32
CA VAL A 371 13.63 -7.27 -21.74
C VAL A 371 12.39 -8.10 -21.43
N PHE A 372 11.92 -8.13 -20.18
CA PHE A 372 10.88 -9.09 -19.80
C PHE A 372 9.49 -8.72 -20.32
N LYS A 373 9.09 -7.45 -20.18
CA LYS A 373 7.78 -6.98 -20.65
C LYS A 373 7.60 -7.18 -22.16
N PRO A 374 8.57 -6.84 -23.04
CA PRO A 374 8.46 -7.12 -24.47
C PRO A 374 8.43 -8.61 -24.83
N LEU A 375 9.20 -9.46 -24.14
CA LEU A 375 9.32 -10.89 -24.49
C LEU A 375 8.22 -11.76 -23.90
N PHE A 376 7.87 -11.51 -22.63
CA PHE A 376 6.99 -12.38 -21.84
C PHE A 376 5.62 -11.76 -21.57
N GLY A 377 5.41 -10.50 -21.96
CA GLY A 377 4.17 -9.77 -21.73
C GLY A 377 4.13 -9.04 -20.40
N ASP A 378 3.03 -8.34 -20.16
CA ASP A 378 2.89 -7.40 -19.05
C ASP A 378 2.85 -8.11 -17.68
N GLY A 379 3.74 -7.72 -16.79
CA GLY A 379 3.85 -8.23 -15.42
C GLY A 379 3.16 -7.38 -14.36
N GLU A 380 2.52 -6.28 -14.75
CA GLU A 380 1.89 -5.29 -13.87
C GLU A 380 0.39 -5.15 -14.09
N ARG A 381 -0.09 -5.49 -15.28
CA ARG A 381 -1.50 -5.39 -15.66
C ARG A 381 -1.98 -6.66 -16.33
N THR A 382 -3.20 -7.06 -15.98
CA THR A 382 -3.90 -8.17 -16.62
C THR A 382 -4.20 -7.82 -18.07
N VAL A 383 -3.62 -8.55 -19.01
CA VAL A 383 -3.93 -8.42 -20.44
C VAL A 383 -5.20 -9.24 -20.74
N PRO A 384 -6.27 -8.63 -21.28
CA PRO A 384 -7.45 -9.38 -21.69
C PRO A 384 -7.05 -10.45 -22.69
N LYS A 385 -7.57 -11.67 -22.53
CA LYS A 385 -7.49 -12.65 -23.61
C LYS A 385 -8.30 -12.08 -24.77
N GLU A 386 -7.67 -11.81 -25.91
CA GLU A 386 -8.44 -11.58 -27.13
C GLU A 386 -9.42 -12.75 -27.28
N PRO A 387 -10.71 -12.48 -27.54
CA PRO A 387 -11.63 -13.57 -27.80
C PRO A 387 -11.03 -14.35 -28.96
N GLU A 388 -10.74 -15.64 -28.76
CA GLU A 388 -10.35 -16.53 -29.84
C GLU A 388 -11.32 -16.24 -30.98
N GLN A 389 -10.81 -15.67 -32.08
CA GLN A 389 -11.60 -15.54 -33.29
C GLN A 389 -12.15 -16.93 -33.53
N ARG A 390 -13.47 -17.09 -33.35
CA ARG A 390 -14.20 -18.34 -33.58
C ARG A 390 -13.53 -18.97 -34.78
N ARG A 391 -12.76 -20.05 -34.56
CA ARG A 391 -12.25 -20.88 -35.65
C ARG A 391 -13.47 -21.08 -36.53
N LYS A 392 -13.47 -20.48 -37.72
CA LYS A 392 -14.58 -20.60 -38.65
C LYS A 392 -14.62 -22.07 -39.00
N ALA A 393 -15.33 -22.85 -38.20
CA ALA A 393 -15.73 -24.19 -38.57
C ALA A 393 -16.55 -23.97 -39.82
N LYS A 394 -15.92 -24.22 -40.97
CA LYS A 394 -16.61 -24.37 -42.24
C LYS A 394 -17.53 -25.57 -42.04
N VAL A 395 -18.74 -25.30 -41.55
CA VAL A 395 -19.83 -26.27 -41.61
C VAL A 395 -20.16 -26.36 -43.09
N VAL A 396 -19.55 -27.33 -43.76
CA VAL A 396 -19.96 -27.73 -45.09
C VAL A 396 -21.29 -28.46 -44.91
N ILE A 397 -22.39 -27.73 -45.03
CA ILE A 397 -23.71 -28.33 -45.17
C ILE A 397 -23.71 -28.99 -46.55
N ARG A 398 -23.52 -30.32 -46.61
CA ARG A 398 -23.92 -31.12 -47.76
C ARG A 398 -25.45 -31.15 -47.75
N THR A 399 -26.07 -30.28 -48.54
CA THR A 399 -27.48 -30.43 -48.90
C THR A 399 -27.60 -31.63 -49.81
N ASP A 400 -28.17 -32.72 -49.27
CA ASP A 400 -28.60 -33.85 -50.06
C ASP A 400 -29.77 -33.42 -50.97
N GLY A 401 -29.69 -33.79 -52.24
CA GLY A 401 -30.51 -33.27 -53.33
C GLY A 401 -31.89 -33.91 -53.39
N SER A 402 -32.73 -33.76 -52.36
CA SER A 402 -34.11 -34.28 -52.39
C SER A 402 -35.21 -33.22 -52.27
N ARG A 403 -34.85 -31.93 -52.29
CA ARG A 403 -35.84 -30.83 -52.24
C ARG A 403 -36.32 -30.32 -53.61
N SER A 404 -36.16 -31.11 -54.68
CA SER A 404 -36.62 -30.71 -56.03
C SER A 404 -37.96 -31.33 -56.46
N GLU A 405 -38.54 -32.29 -55.73
CA GLU A 405 -39.83 -32.89 -56.13
C GLU A 405 -41.05 -32.31 -55.42
N LYS A 406 -40.91 -31.76 -54.21
CA LYS A 406 -42.06 -31.23 -53.46
C LYS A 406 -42.60 -29.88 -53.97
N ASN A 407 -41.82 -29.13 -54.75
CA ASN A 407 -42.26 -27.86 -55.32
C ASN A 407 -42.84 -28.00 -56.74
N ARG A 408 -42.94 -29.22 -57.28
CA ARG A 408 -43.51 -29.47 -58.61
C ARG A 408 -44.94 -30.02 -58.57
N LEU A 409 -45.46 -30.31 -57.38
CA LEU A 409 -46.82 -30.85 -57.17
C LEU A 409 -47.82 -29.81 -56.60
N LEU A 410 -47.40 -28.56 -56.43
CA LEU A 410 -48.24 -27.46 -55.93
C LEU A 410 -48.53 -26.38 -56.99
N SER A 411 -48.15 -26.61 -58.25
CA SER A 411 -48.44 -25.69 -59.37
C SER A 411 -49.60 -26.15 -60.27
N ASP A 412 -50.16 -27.34 -60.02
CA ASP A 412 -51.19 -27.95 -60.89
C ASP A 412 -52.54 -28.18 -60.17
N TRP A 413 -52.92 -27.29 -59.26
CA TRP A 413 -54.30 -27.19 -58.72
C TRP A 413 -54.73 -25.74 -58.53
#